data_AF-A0A923WBD2-F1
#
_entry.id   AF-A0A923WBD2-F1
#
_cell.length_a   1.000
_cell.length_b   1.000
_cell.length_c   1.000
_cell.angle_alpha   90.00
_cell.angle_beta   90.00
_cell.angle_gamma   90.00
#
_symmetry.space_group_name_H-M   'P 1'
#
loop_
_entity.id
_entity.type
_entity.pdbx_description
1 polymer ?
#
loop_
_entity_poly.entity_id
_entity_poly.type
_entity_poly.pdbx_seq_one_letter_code
_entity_poly.pdbx_strand_id
1 'polypeptide(L)'
;ALHYLSAAITFDPLVTIVGAEEASRVVWLDAFTLNVDRTARNTNLLRWHQELWLIDHGAALYVHHIGPGWEAVERRPFPQIKDHVLLPRATELIAADALAHERLTPEVLGAIVALVPDEWLTSAAGPDSSAAAQRAAYVHFLTQRLAGSATFVEEAEAARRARG
;
A
#
# COMPACT_ATOMS: atom_id res chain seq x y z
N ALA A 1 3.02 11.66 -23.60
CA ALA A 1 3.16 13.10 -23.28
C ALA A 1 3.23 13.23 -21.77
N LEU A 2 4.15 14.03 -21.24
CA LEU A 2 4.25 14.30 -19.79
C LEU A 2 3.02 15.10 -19.37
N HIS A 3 2.13 14.51 -18.56
CA HIS A 3 0.92 15.17 -18.09
C HIS A 3 1.22 15.81 -16.73
N TYR A 4 1.32 17.14 -16.70
CA TYR A 4 1.57 17.90 -15.49
C TYR A 4 0.24 18.16 -14.78
N LEU A 5 0.14 17.84 -13.48
CA LEU A 5 -1.05 18.10 -12.67
C LEU A 5 -1.16 19.61 -12.34
N SER A 6 -1.48 20.42 -13.34
CA SER A 6 -1.67 21.85 -13.18
C SER A 6 -2.76 22.14 -12.15
N ALA A 7 -2.48 22.98 -11.16
CA ALA A 7 -3.37 23.34 -10.05
C ALA A 7 -3.69 22.20 -9.05
N ALA A 8 -2.87 21.16 -8.96
CA ALA A 8 -2.94 20.24 -7.83
C ALA A 8 -2.61 20.97 -6.52
N ILE A 9 -3.41 20.70 -5.48
CA ILE A 9 -3.23 21.29 -4.14
C ILE A 9 -2.78 20.16 -3.20
N THR A 10 -1.83 20.45 -2.32
CA THR A 10 -1.42 19.54 -1.25
C THR A 10 -2.62 19.15 -0.41
N PHE A 11 -2.76 17.87 -0.11
CA PHE A 11 -3.82 17.39 0.76
C PHE A 11 -3.64 17.91 2.19
N ASP A 12 -4.64 18.64 2.67
CA ASP A 12 -4.75 19.04 4.08
C ASP A 12 -5.92 18.27 4.73
N PRO A 13 -5.65 17.42 5.74
CA PRO A 13 -6.67 16.60 6.40
C PRO A 13 -7.72 17.41 7.17
N LEU A 14 -7.47 18.69 7.47
CA LEU A 14 -8.40 19.55 8.20
C LEU A 14 -9.50 20.12 7.31
N VAL A 15 -9.24 20.25 6.01
CA VAL A 15 -10.16 20.90 5.05
C VAL A 15 -10.60 19.97 3.91
N THR A 16 -9.84 18.91 3.62
CA THR A 16 -10.17 17.98 2.54
C THR A 16 -11.08 16.88 3.03
N ILE A 17 -12.24 16.73 2.40
CA ILE A 17 -13.19 15.66 2.70
C ILE A 17 -12.95 14.50 1.74
N VAL A 18 -12.50 13.38 2.29
CA VAL A 18 -12.39 12.08 1.60
C VAL A 18 -13.55 11.21 2.06
N GLY A 19 -14.24 10.58 1.11
CA GLY A 19 -15.35 9.67 1.40
C GLY A 19 -14.87 8.42 2.16
N ALA A 20 -15.77 7.77 2.90
CA ALA A 20 -15.41 6.61 3.71
C ALA A 20 -14.85 5.45 2.87
N GLU A 21 -15.51 5.15 1.74
CA GLU A 21 -15.08 4.16 0.76
C GLU A 21 -13.67 4.46 0.21
N GLU A 22 -13.41 5.69 -0.25
CA GLU A 22 -12.10 6.11 -0.80
C GLU A 22 -11.01 6.05 0.29
N ALA A 23 -11.29 6.57 1.48
CA ALA A 23 -10.37 6.50 2.62
C ALA A 23 -10.03 5.06 3.00
N SER A 24 -11.04 4.17 3.05
CA SER A 24 -10.84 2.76 3.36
C SER A 24 -10.01 2.02 2.32
N ARG A 25 -10.19 2.32 1.02
CA ARG A 25 -9.36 1.75 -0.04
C ARG A 25 -7.90 2.16 0.09
N VAL A 26 -7.64 3.44 0.39
CA VAL A 26 -6.27 3.94 0.56
C VAL A 26 -5.60 3.35 1.80
N VAL A 27 -6.30 3.34 2.94
CA VAL A 27 -5.78 2.74 4.18
C VAL A 27 -5.52 1.24 3.98
N TRP A 28 -6.41 0.53 3.30
CA TRP A 28 -6.22 -0.88 2.97
C TRP A 28 -5.01 -1.08 2.07
N LEU A 29 -4.85 -0.27 1.01
CA LEU A 29 -3.71 -0.35 0.10
C LEU A 29 -2.39 -0.13 0.84
N ASP A 30 -2.30 0.90 1.67
CA ASP A 30 -1.08 1.19 2.42
C ASP A 30 -0.77 0.11 3.47
N ALA A 31 -1.79 -0.48 4.09
CA ALA A 31 -1.60 -1.64 4.95
C ALA A 31 -1.08 -2.84 4.16
N PHE A 32 -1.66 -3.12 2.99
CA PHE A 32 -1.24 -4.18 2.09
C PHE A 32 0.22 -3.98 1.62
N THR A 33 0.61 -2.75 1.26
CA THR A 33 1.97 -2.45 0.80
C THR A 33 2.95 -2.10 1.92
N LEU A 34 2.54 -2.14 3.19
CA LEU A 34 3.39 -1.73 4.33
C LEU A 34 3.93 -0.30 4.20
N ASN A 35 3.10 0.63 3.72
CA ASN A 35 3.49 2.03 3.56
C ASN A 35 3.42 2.77 4.89
N VAL A 36 4.59 3.07 5.47
CA VAL A 36 4.72 3.73 6.77
C VAL A 36 4.61 5.26 6.71
N ASP A 37 4.62 5.84 5.51
CA ASP A 37 4.85 7.28 5.33
C ASP A 37 3.62 8.05 4.82
N ARG A 38 2.40 7.51 5.02
CA ARG A 38 1.14 8.22 4.77
C ARG A 38 0.52 8.77 6.06
N THR A 39 1.27 9.63 6.74
CA THR A 39 0.91 10.16 8.08
C THR A 39 0.36 11.59 8.00
N ALA A 40 -0.14 12.12 9.12
CA ALA A 40 -0.60 13.51 9.15
C ALA A 40 0.53 14.55 8.92
N ARG A 41 1.79 14.15 9.17
CA ARG A 41 2.97 15.02 8.95
C ARG A 41 3.49 14.92 7.52
N ASN A 42 3.36 13.75 6.90
CA ASN A 42 3.72 13.52 5.51
C ASN A 42 2.54 12.82 4.82
N THR A 43 1.62 13.58 4.25
CA THR A 43 0.39 13.00 3.71
C THR A 43 0.65 12.28 2.40
N ASN A 44 1.62 12.75 1.60
CA ASN A 44 1.90 12.20 0.27
C ASN A 44 0.62 12.04 -0.58
N LEU A 45 -0.33 12.97 -0.41
CA LEU A 45 -1.62 13.02 -1.08
C LEU A 45 -1.78 14.40 -1.74
N LEU A 46 -2.37 14.40 -2.92
CA LEU A 46 -2.77 15.62 -3.64
C LEU A 46 -4.28 15.58 -3.91
N ARG A 47 -4.91 16.75 -3.98
CA ARG A 47 -6.27 16.90 -4.53
C ARG A 47 -6.17 17.57 -5.89
N TRP A 48 -6.70 16.92 -6.92
CA TRP A 48 -6.72 17.46 -8.28
C TRP A 48 -8.05 17.10 -8.94
N HIS A 49 -8.76 18.08 -9.51
CA HIS A 49 -10.10 17.90 -10.10
C HIS A 49 -11.11 17.10 -9.25
N GLN A 50 -11.12 17.29 -7.93
CA GLN A 50 -11.98 16.53 -6.99
C GLN A 50 -11.64 15.03 -6.89
N GLU A 51 -10.45 14.63 -7.33
CA GLU A 51 -9.91 13.28 -7.16
C GLU A 51 -8.75 13.31 -6.17
N LEU A 52 -8.62 12.23 -5.40
CA LEU A 52 -7.49 12.01 -4.52
C LEU A 52 -6.35 11.33 -5.29
N TRP A 53 -5.17 11.92 -5.27
CA TRP A 53 -3.98 11.42 -5.93
C TRP A 53 -2.96 10.97 -4.89
N LEU A 54 -2.56 9.70 -4.94
CA LEU A 54 -1.54 9.13 -4.05
C LEU A 54 -0.19 9.29 -4.71
N ILE A 55 0.71 10.02 -4.06
CA ILE A 55 2.10 10.17 -4.50
C ILE A 55 3.03 9.48 -3.51
N ASP A 56 4.30 9.40 -3.90
CA ASP A 56 5.44 8.95 -3.08
C ASP A 56 5.19 7.67 -2.26
N HIS A 57 5.30 6.52 -2.93
CA HIS A 57 5.29 5.22 -2.27
C HIS A 57 6.73 4.72 -2.00
N GLY A 58 7.72 5.61 -1.93
CA GLY A 58 9.13 5.23 -1.75
C GLY A 58 9.42 4.51 -0.42
N ALA A 59 8.57 4.72 0.60
CA ALA A 59 8.65 4.06 1.89
C ALA A 59 7.75 2.81 2.03
N ALA A 60 7.09 2.39 0.95
CA ALA A 60 6.31 1.15 0.92
C ALA A 60 7.22 -0.06 0.67
N LEU A 61 6.71 -1.26 1.00
CA LEU A 61 7.38 -2.55 0.80
C LEU A 61 8.78 -2.64 1.43
N TYR A 62 9.03 -1.85 2.50
CA TYR A 62 10.33 -1.75 3.17
C TYR A 62 10.89 -3.10 3.66
N VAL A 63 10.05 -4.13 3.75
CA VAL A 63 10.44 -5.49 4.14
C VAL A 63 11.54 -6.09 3.27
N HIS A 64 11.64 -5.71 2.01
CA HIS A 64 12.71 -6.19 1.12
C HIS A 64 14.13 -5.79 1.57
N HIS A 65 14.25 -4.84 2.51
CA HIS A 65 15.52 -4.40 3.09
C HIS A 65 15.89 -5.18 4.36
N ILE A 66 15.00 -6.05 4.86
CA ILE A 66 15.22 -6.82 6.10
C ILE A 66 16.23 -7.96 5.87
N GLY A 67 16.46 -8.36 4.61
CA GLY A 67 17.46 -9.37 4.22
C GLY A 67 16.84 -10.65 3.66
N PRO A 68 17.61 -11.74 3.57
CA PRO A 68 17.16 -13.01 3.01
C PRO A 68 15.89 -13.55 3.68
N GLY A 69 14.95 -14.08 2.91
CA GLY A 69 13.69 -14.64 3.41
C GLY A 69 12.63 -13.59 3.78
N TRP A 70 12.81 -12.33 3.36
CA TRP A 70 11.84 -11.26 3.60
C TRP A 70 10.44 -11.58 3.05
N GLU A 71 10.38 -12.39 1.99
CA GLU A 71 9.17 -12.84 1.31
C GLU A 71 8.34 -13.83 2.14
N ALA A 72 8.92 -14.44 3.19
CA ALA A 72 8.20 -15.33 4.08
C ALA A 72 7.21 -14.53 4.94
N VAL A 73 5.92 -14.62 4.62
CA VAL A 73 4.85 -13.94 5.35
C VAL A 73 4.02 -14.95 6.13
N GLU A 74 4.35 -15.17 7.40
CA GLU A 74 3.32 -15.64 8.33
C GLU A 74 2.62 -14.40 8.91
N ARG A 75 1.39 -14.17 8.44
CA ARG A 75 0.37 -13.25 9.00
C ARG A 75 0.95 -12.01 9.69
N ARG A 76 1.63 -11.15 8.92
CA ARG A 76 2.29 -9.97 9.48
C ARG A 76 1.29 -8.84 9.73
N PRO A 77 1.11 -8.40 10.99
CA PRO A 77 0.39 -7.17 11.28
C PRO A 77 1.12 -5.95 10.70
N PHE A 78 0.46 -4.79 10.72
CA PHE A 78 1.04 -3.51 10.35
C PHE A 78 0.67 -2.41 11.37
N PRO A 79 1.24 -2.43 12.60
CA PRO A 79 0.82 -1.55 13.69
C PRO A 79 0.96 -0.05 13.38
N GLN A 80 1.86 0.31 12.46
CA GLN A 80 2.09 1.67 11.99
C GLN A 80 0.85 2.26 11.30
N ILE A 81 -0.11 1.43 10.85
CA ILE A 81 -1.36 1.90 10.26
C ILE A 81 -2.12 2.85 11.19
N LYS A 82 -1.92 2.71 12.51
CA LYS A 82 -2.52 3.59 13.51
C LYS A 82 -2.22 5.07 13.25
N ASP A 83 -1.10 5.41 12.60
CA ASP A 83 -0.65 6.79 12.35
C ASP A 83 -1.08 7.34 10.98
N HIS A 84 -1.83 6.55 10.22
CA HIS A 84 -2.27 6.89 8.86
C HIS A 84 -3.28 8.05 8.85
N VAL A 85 -3.06 9.04 7.97
CA VAL A 85 -3.83 10.30 7.95
C VAL A 85 -5.33 10.11 7.67
N LEU A 86 -5.68 9.17 6.79
CA LEU A 86 -7.09 8.88 6.45
C LEU A 86 -7.78 7.87 7.38
N LEU A 87 -7.07 7.30 8.36
CA LEU A 87 -7.63 6.25 9.24
C LEU A 87 -8.95 6.67 9.93
N PRO A 88 -9.12 7.92 10.42
CA PRO A 88 -10.38 8.34 11.04
C PRO A 88 -11.61 8.26 10.12
N ARG A 89 -11.41 8.28 8.79
CA ARG A 89 -12.48 8.23 7.79
C ARG A 89 -12.69 6.83 7.20
N ALA A 90 -11.77 5.90 7.42
CA ALA A 90 -11.79 4.57 6.84
C ALA A 90 -12.77 3.62 7.56
N THR A 91 -14.07 3.88 7.48
CA THR A 91 -15.11 3.08 8.16
C THR A 91 -15.58 1.86 7.38
N GLU A 92 -15.09 1.67 6.16
CA GLU A 92 -15.49 0.61 5.22
C GLU A 92 -14.33 -0.36 4.90
N LEU A 93 -13.44 -0.61 5.87
CA LEU A 93 -12.24 -1.44 5.66
C LEU A 93 -12.58 -2.89 5.23
N ILE A 94 -13.65 -3.46 5.76
CA ILE A 94 -14.13 -4.81 5.38
C ILE A 94 -14.58 -4.83 3.90
N ALA A 95 -15.28 -3.78 3.46
CA ALA A 95 -15.71 -3.67 2.06
C ALA A 95 -14.52 -3.44 1.11
N ALA A 96 -13.53 -2.64 1.55
CA ALA A 96 -12.28 -2.46 0.82
C ALA A 96 -11.50 -3.78 0.68
N ASP A 97 -11.47 -4.61 1.73
CA ASP A 97 -10.84 -5.93 1.71
C ASP A 97 -11.54 -6.88 0.73
N ALA A 98 -12.87 -6.97 0.79
CA ALA A 98 -13.65 -7.77 -0.14
C ALA A 98 -13.41 -7.35 -1.61
N LEU A 99 -13.44 -6.05 -1.89
CA LEU A 99 -13.14 -5.51 -3.22
C LEU A 99 -11.71 -5.86 -3.67
N ALA A 100 -10.74 -5.81 -2.76
CA ALA A 100 -9.37 -6.15 -3.09
C ALA A 100 -9.23 -7.62 -3.49
N HIS A 101 -9.90 -8.54 -2.78
CA HIS A 101 -9.95 -9.97 -3.14
C HIS A 101 -10.68 -10.24 -4.47
N GLU A 102 -11.63 -9.39 -4.88
CA GLU A 102 -12.24 -9.46 -6.21
C GLU A 102 -11.31 -8.98 -7.34
N ARG A 103 -10.40 -8.04 -7.04
CA ARG A 103 -9.57 -7.35 -8.03
C ARG A 103 -8.15 -7.90 -8.14
N LEU A 104 -7.61 -8.42 -7.05
CA LEU A 104 -6.24 -8.89 -6.94
C LEU A 104 -6.23 -10.41 -6.91
N THR A 105 -5.56 -11.01 -7.88
CA THR A 105 -5.27 -12.44 -7.93
C THR A 105 -3.77 -12.64 -8.12
N PRO A 106 -3.22 -13.85 -7.89
CA PRO A 106 -1.82 -14.14 -8.20
C PRO A 106 -1.42 -13.75 -9.63
N GLU A 107 -2.34 -13.91 -10.59
CA GLU A 107 -2.14 -13.55 -12.00
C GLU A 107 -2.07 -12.03 -12.19
N VAL A 108 -2.98 -11.28 -11.57
CA VAL A 108 -2.97 -9.81 -11.61
C VAL A 108 -1.70 -9.26 -10.95
N LEU A 109 -1.34 -9.78 -9.78
CA LEU A 109 -0.11 -9.40 -9.08
C LEU A 109 1.13 -9.75 -9.91
N GLY A 110 1.15 -10.93 -10.54
CA GLY A 110 2.20 -11.34 -11.47
C GLY A 110 2.33 -10.38 -12.66
N ALA A 111 1.21 -9.98 -13.26
CA ALA A 111 1.20 -9.03 -14.37
C ALA A 111 1.70 -7.64 -13.95
N ILE A 112 1.29 -7.14 -12.78
CA ILE A 112 1.78 -5.86 -12.23
C ILE A 112 3.30 -5.94 -11.99
N VAL A 113 3.75 -6.97 -11.29
CA VAL A 113 5.18 -7.14 -10.96
C VAL A 113 6.01 -7.30 -12.23
N ALA A 114 5.49 -7.92 -13.30
CA ALA A 114 6.17 -8.05 -14.59
C ALA A 114 6.46 -6.72 -15.30
N LEU A 115 5.75 -5.63 -14.95
CA LEU A 115 5.99 -4.30 -15.53
C LEU A 115 7.29 -3.64 -15.03
N VAL A 116 7.82 -4.09 -13.89
CA VAL A 116 9.08 -3.54 -13.34
C VAL A 116 10.24 -3.90 -14.27
N PRO A 117 11.16 -3.01 -14.65
CA PRO A 117 12.30 -3.38 -15.49
C PRO A 117 13.29 -4.35 -14.80
N ASP A 118 13.93 -5.23 -15.57
CA ASP A 118 14.89 -6.23 -15.03
C ASP A 118 16.10 -5.56 -14.36
N GLU A 119 16.56 -4.45 -14.92
CA GLU A 119 17.71 -3.69 -14.41
C GLU A 119 17.46 -3.15 -12.98
N TRP A 120 16.21 -2.82 -12.63
CA TRP A 120 15.88 -2.32 -11.28
C TRP A 120 15.93 -3.44 -10.24
N LEU A 121 15.53 -4.65 -10.63
CA LEU A 121 15.52 -5.82 -9.74
C LEU A 121 16.92 -6.39 -9.52
N THR A 122 17.74 -6.43 -10.58
CA THR A 122 19.12 -6.95 -10.51
C THR A 122 20.07 -5.99 -9.80
N SER A 123 19.89 -4.67 -9.93
CA SER A 123 20.72 -3.70 -9.22
C SER A 123 20.54 -3.74 -7.70
N ALA A 124 19.35 -4.15 -7.22
CA ALA A 124 18.98 -4.11 -5.81
C ALA A 124 19.35 -5.38 -5.03
N ALA A 125 19.43 -6.53 -5.71
CA ALA A 125 19.47 -7.84 -5.07
C ALA A 125 20.86 -8.50 -5.02
N GLY A 126 21.90 -7.82 -5.52
CA GLY A 126 23.27 -8.32 -5.58
C GLY A 126 23.54 -9.25 -6.77
N PRO A 127 24.82 -9.62 -6.99
CA PRO A 127 25.28 -10.27 -8.22
C PRO A 127 24.68 -11.66 -8.49
N ASP A 128 24.19 -12.36 -7.46
CA ASP A 128 23.70 -13.74 -7.57
C ASP A 128 22.17 -13.85 -7.71
N SER A 129 21.44 -12.73 -7.74
CA SER A 129 19.98 -12.74 -7.83
C SER A 129 19.48 -12.38 -9.22
N SER A 130 18.65 -13.24 -9.81
CA SER A 130 18.02 -12.96 -11.12
C SER A 130 16.76 -12.12 -10.95
N ALA A 131 16.44 -11.29 -11.96
CA ALA A 131 15.19 -10.54 -12.01
C ALA A 131 13.97 -11.46 -11.84
N ALA A 132 13.99 -12.64 -12.47
CA ALA A 132 12.93 -13.63 -12.34
C ALA A 132 12.72 -14.12 -10.89
N ALA A 133 13.81 -14.39 -10.16
CA ALA A 133 13.74 -14.78 -8.76
C ALA A 133 13.18 -13.65 -7.88
N GLN A 134 13.59 -12.40 -8.13
CA GLN A 134 13.05 -11.24 -7.43
C GLN A 134 11.56 -11.05 -7.68
N ARG A 135 11.10 -11.14 -8.93
CA ARG A 135 9.66 -11.07 -9.26
C ARG A 135 8.88 -12.16 -8.54
N ALA A 136 9.39 -13.39 -8.54
CA ALA A 136 8.75 -14.50 -7.85
C ALA A 136 8.63 -14.24 -6.35
N ALA A 137 9.66 -13.65 -5.72
CA ALA A 137 9.62 -13.26 -4.30
C ALA A 137 8.56 -12.19 -4.03
N TYR A 138 8.46 -11.13 -4.84
CA TYR A 138 7.39 -10.11 -4.70
C TYR A 138 6.00 -10.69 -4.90
N VAL A 139 5.79 -11.50 -5.95
CA VAL A 139 4.48 -12.13 -6.20
C VAL A 139 4.11 -13.05 -5.04
N HIS A 140 5.05 -13.85 -4.55
CA HIS A 140 4.84 -14.70 -3.38
C HIS A 140 4.46 -13.87 -2.15
N PHE A 141 5.25 -12.85 -1.81
CA PHE A 141 5.00 -11.95 -0.69
C PHE A 141 3.60 -11.30 -0.77
N LEU A 142 3.27 -10.68 -1.90
CA LEU A 142 2.01 -9.98 -2.11
C LEU A 142 0.81 -10.95 -2.07
N THR A 143 0.96 -12.15 -2.62
CA THR A 143 -0.08 -13.19 -2.58
C THR A 143 -0.33 -13.66 -1.14
N GLN A 144 0.73 -13.95 -0.38
CA GLN A 144 0.59 -14.37 1.01
C GLN A 144 0.01 -13.25 1.87
N ARG A 145 0.39 -12.00 1.60
CA ARG A 145 -0.12 -10.82 2.30
C ARG A 145 -1.59 -10.56 2.01
N LEU A 146 -2.03 -10.80 0.77
CA LEU A 146 -3.45 -10.73 0.38
C LEU A 146 -4.24 -11.85 1.08
N ALA A 147 -3.74 -13.09 1.07
CA ALA A 147 -4.39 -14.21 1.76
C ALA A 147 -4.50 -14.01 3.28
N GLY A 148 -3.56 -13.28 3.88
CA GLY A 148 -3.56 -12.91 5.29
C GLY A 148 -4.17 -11.53 5.60
N SER A 149 -4.91 -10.91 4.68
CA SER A 149 -5.31 -9.50 4.80
C SER A 149 -6.17 -9.21 6.03
N ALA A 150 -6.98 -10.17 6.46
CA ALA A 150 -7.79 -10.09 7.68
C ALA A 150 -6.97 -9.62 8.90
N THR A 151 -5.70 -10.03 9.02
CA THR A 151 -4.84 -9.63 10.15
C THR A 151 -4.60 -8.11 10.19
N PHE A 152 -4.26 -7.48 9.07
CA PHE A 152 -4.03 -6.03 9.07
C PHE A 152 -5.35 -5.23 9.00
N VAL A 153 -6.43 -5.81 8.46
CA VAL A 153 -7.76 -5.20 8.47
C VAL A 153 -8.30 -5.09 9.89
N GLU A 154 -8.23 -6.17 10.67
CA GLU A 154 -8.66 -6.18 12.07
C GLU A 154 -7.87 -5.17 12.92
N GLU A 155 -6.57 -5.06 12.68
CA GLU A 155 -5.71 -4.09 13.36
C GLU A 155 -6.05 -2.65 12.99
N ALA A 156 -6.26 -2.35 11.71
CA ALA A 156 -6.68 -1.02 11.26
C ALA A 156 -8.05 -0.63 11.84
N GLU A 157 -8.99 -1.56 11.87
CA GLU A 157 -10.30 -1.39 12.51
C GLU A 157 -10.16 -1.13 14.02
N ALA A 158 -9.30 -1.87 14.71
CA ALA A 158 -9.03 -1.65 16.14
C ALA A 158 -8.38 -0.29 16.40
N ALA A 159 -7.37 0.08 15.62
CA ALA A 159 -6.68 1.36 15.72
C ALA A 159 -7.62 2.56 15.44
N ARG A 160 -8.52 2.41 14.46
CA ARG A 160 -9.55 3.42 14.15
C ARG A 160 -10.51 3.60 15.32
N ARG A 161 -11.02 2.51 15.90
CA ARG A 161 -11.94 2.56 17.05
C ARG A 161 -11.30 3.17 18.30
N ALA A 162 -10.01 2.92 18.53
CA ALA A 162 -9.27 3.48 19.66
C ALA A 162 -9.06 5.01 19.58
N ARG A 163 -9.31 5.63 18.41
CA ARG A 163 -9.21 7.09 18.19
C ARG A 163 -10.54 7.84 18.38
N GLY A 164 -11.66 7.12 18.49
CA GLY A 164 -13.00 7.67 18.71
C GLY A 164 -13.37 7.65 20.19
#